data_AF-A0A453RN15-F1
#
_entry.id   AF-A0A453RN15-F1
#
_cell.length_a   1.000
_cell.length_b   1.000
_cell.length_c   1.000
_cell.angle_alpha   90.00
_cell.angle_beta   90.00
_cell.angle_gamma   90.00
#
_symmetry.space_group_name_H-M   'P 1'
#
loop_
_entity.id
_entity.type
_entity.pdbx_description
1 polymer ?
#
loop_
_entity_poly.entity_id
_entity_poly.type
_entity_poly.pdbx_seq_one_letter_code
_entity_poly.pdbx_strand_id
1 'polypeptide(L)'
;RISVAIVALHKRNPKRLKYDSQRQFTRGDGGMLRVQVEPSGEDFWKLDPVVDLINSGAVGVIPTDTVYSIVCDLSNNDSIERLRRIKGIVNSKPLSILCRSLRDIDTYTTGFPLGTNQGQANIFRAVKRILPGPYTFILPATKELPKQCIKHGSSTRYAKRRQVGVRMPDDPICQAILQNLEEPLICTRDSISSLMVVLELLIHLLSLT
;
A
#
# COMPACT_ATOMS: atom_id res chain seq x y z
N ARG A 1 -1.05 6.42 -26.05
CA ARG A 1 -1.30 6.98 -24.71
C ARG A 1 -1.20 5.82 -23.74
N ILE A 2 -0.21 5.82 -22.84
CA ILE A 2 0.03 4.69 -21.94
C ILE A 2 -0.85 4.92 -20.71
N SER A 3 -2.03 4.32 -20.70
CA SER A 3 -2.95 4.35 -19.56
C SER A 3 -2.45 3.43 -18.45
N VAL A 4 -2.52 3.88 -17.19
CA VAL A 4 -2.16 3.06 -16.01
C VAL A 4 -3.41 2.34 -15.51
N ALA A 5 -3.31 1.02 -15.32
CA ALA A 5 -4.42 0.21 -14.84
C ALA A 5 -4.28 -0.08 -13.34
N ILE A 6 -5.27 0.35 -12.57
CA ILE A 6 -5.38 0.07 -11.14
C ILE A 6 -6.43 -1.02 -10.96
N VAL A 7 -6.12 -1.99 -10.10
CA VAL A 7 -7.02 -3.11 -9.85
C VAL A 7 -7.33 -3.18 -8.36
N ALA A 8 -8.60 -3.08 -8.00
CA ALA A 8 -9.07 -3.31 -6.63
C ALA A 8 -10.00 -4.51 -6.58
N LEU A 9 -9.75 -5.41 -5.62
CA LEU A 9 -10.49 -6.66 -5.48
C LEU A 9 -11.24 -6.70 -4.15
N HIS A 10 -12.55 -6.84 -4.24
CA HIS A 10 -13.45 -6.92 -3.10
C HIS A 10 -14.24 -8.23 -3.13
N LYS A 11 -14.28 -8.95 -2.00
CA LYS A 11 -15.08 -10.17 -1.85
C LYS A 11 -16.36 -9.83 -1.08
N ARG A 12 -17.48 -9.48 -1.75
CA ARG A 12 -18.87 -9.72 -1.24
C ARG A 12 -20.05 -9.35 -2.17
N ASN A 13 -21.17 -10.01 -1.85
CA ASN A 13 -22.52 -10.17 -2.43
C ASN A 13 -23.04 -9.05 -3.39
N PRO A 14 -23.49 -9.39 -4.63
CA PRO A 14 -23.79 -8.44 -5.74
C PRO A 14 -24.92 -7.42 -5.52
N LYS A 15 -25.58 -7.37 -4.35
CA LYS A 15 -26.82 -6.59 -4.17
C LYS A 15 -26.64 -5.11 -3.81
N ARG A 16 -25.43 -4.64 -3.44
CA ARG A 16 -25.25 -3.28 -2.87
C ARG A 16 -24.57 -2.22 -3.76
N LEU A 17 -24.14 -2.58 -4.97
CA LEU A 17 -23.43 -1.68 -5.89
C LEU A 17 -24.33 -1.18 -7.05
N LYS A 18 -25.63 -1.04 -6.78
CA LYS A 18 -26.64 -0.68 -7.79
C LYS A 18 -26.74 0.82 -8.10
N TYR A 19 -26.05 1.69 -7.37
CA TYR A 19 -26.29 3.14 -7.46
C TYR A 19 -25.10 4.01 -7.84
N ASP A 20 -23.91 3.46 -8.09
CA ASP A 20 -22.80 4.28 -8.56
C ASP A 20 -22.50 4.11 -10.04
N SER A 21 -22.34 5.26 -10.67
CA SER A 21 -22.37 5.60 -12.08
C SER A 21 -21.71 4.59 -13.04
N GLN A 22 -22.53 4.02 -13.93
CA GLN A 22 -22.08 3.39 -15.18
C GLN A 22 -21.56 4.46 -16.14
N ARG A 23 -20.28 4.83 -16.04
CA ARG A 23 -19.52 5.44 -17.14
C ARG A 23 -18.03 5.29 -16.80
N GLN A 24 -17.32 4.45 -17.57
CA GLN A 24 -15.84 4.24 -17.58
C GLN A 24 -15.23 3.11 -16.74
N PHE A 25 -16.01 2.29 -16.03
CA PHE A 25 -15.50 1.15 -15.26
C PHE A 25 -15.75 -0.19 -15.96
N THR A 26 -14.70 -0.93 -16.32
CA THR A 26 -14.85 -2.31 -16.78
C THR A 26 -14.94 -3.23 -15.57
N ARG A 27 -16.16 -3.64 -15.19
CA ARG A 27 -16.36 -4.73 -14.22
C ARG A 27 -15.82 -6.01 -14.86
N GLY A 28 -14.75 -6.57 -14.30
CA GLY A 28 -14.32 -7.92 -14.66
C GLY A 28 -15.22 -8.95 -13.99
N ASP A 29 -15.49 -10.07 -14.68
CA ASP A 29 -16.15 -11.23 -14.09
C ASP A 29 -15.36 -11.67 -12.84
N GLY A 30 -15.98 -11.57 -11.66
CA GLY A 30 -15.35 -11.90 -10.36
C GLY A 30 -15.29 -10.80 -9.29
N GLY A 31 -15.93 -9.63 -9.48
CA GLY A 31 -15.93 -8.57 -8.46
C GLY A 31 -14.67 -7.70 -8.44
N MET A 32 -13.98 -7.65 -9.58
CA MET A 32 -12.79 -6.84 -9.81
C MET A 32 -13.15 -5.49 -10.41
N LEU A 33 -12.70 -4.41 -9.77
CA LEU A 33 -12.74 -3.07 -10.34
C LEU A 33 -11.42 -2.77 -11.02
N ARG A 34 -11.47 -2.39 -12.31
CA ARG A 34 -10.33 -1.83 -13.03
C ARG A 34 -10.61 -0.37 -13.37
N VAL A 35 -9.67 0.49 -13.00
CA VAL A 35 -9.72 1.93 -13.33
C VAL A 35 -8.52 2.27 -14.20
N GLN A 36 -8.77 2.95 -15.31
CA GLN A 36 -7.74 3.53 -16.15
C GLN A 36 -7.65 5.03 -15.89
N VAL A 37 -6.45 5.47 -15.56
CA VAL A 37 -6.12 6.89 -15.29
C VAL A 37 -4.94 7.33 -16.14
N GLU A 38 -4.87 8.63 -16.39
CA GLU A 38 -3.71 9.25 -17.03
C GLU A 38 -2.51 9.27 -16.06
N PRO A 39 -1.29 8.97 -16.52
CA PRO A 39 -0.11 8.96 -15.67
C PRO A 39 0.18 10.28 -14.95
N SER A 40 -0.28 11.41 -15.50
CA SER A 40 -0.12 12.73 -14.90
C SER A 40 -0.98 12.91 -13.63
N GLY A 41 -1.97 12.05 -13.41
CA GLY A 41 -2.92 12.19 -12.31
C GLY A 41 -3.99 13.27 -12.54
N GLU A 42 -4.12 13.79 -13.78
CA GLU A 42 -5.10 14.82 -14.13
C GLU A 42 -6.55 14.38 -13.89
N ASP A 43 -6.84 13.08 -13.99
CA ASP A 43 -8.16 12.48 -13.81
C ASP A 43 -8.30 11.71 -12.49
N PHE A 44 -7.68 12.23 -11.42
CA PHE A 44 -7.64 11.60 -10.09
C PHE A 44 -9.02 11.30 -9.49
N TRP A 45 -10.08 12.03 -9.84
CA TRP A 45 -11.46 11.75 -9.38
C TRP A 45 -11.96 10.36 -9.77
N LYS A 46 -11.35 9.73 -10.80
CA LYS A 46 -11.66 8.33 -11.15
C LYS A 46 -11.19 7.34 -10.09
N LEU A 47 -10.36 7.77 -9.14
CA LEU A 47 -9.79 6.96 -8.08
C LEU A 47 -10.70 6.83 -6.86
N ASP A 48 -11.75 7.66 -6.74
CA ASP A 48 -12.65 7.64 -5.58
C ASP A 48 -13.22 6.23 -5.30
N PRO A 49 -13.71 5.47 -6.31
CA PRO A 49 -14.19 4.12 -6.07
C PRO A 49 -13.09 3.15 -5.62
N VAL A 50 -11.83 3.39 -6.00
CA VAL A 50 -10.69 2.58 -5.53
C VAL A 50 -10.42 2.85 -4.06
N VAL A 51 -10.43 4.12 -3.65
CA VAL A 51 -10.27 4.55 -2.27
C VAL A 51 -11.37 3.95 -1.39
N ASP A 52 -12.63 4.03 -1.82
CA ASP A 52 -13.77 3.45 -1.10
C ASP A 52 -13.66 1.94 -0.93
N LEU A 53 -13.23 1.23 -1.97
CA LEU A 53 -13.01 -0.21 -1.90
C LEU A 53 -11.89 -0.56 -0.92
N ILE A 54 -10.77 0.18 -0.94
CA ILE A 54 -9.66 -0.02 0.00
C ILE A 54 -10.12 0.21 1.44
N ASN A 55 -10.83 1.32 1.71
CA ASN A 55 -11.45 1.60 3.02
C ASN A 55 -12.43 0.49 3.45
N SER A 56 -13.11 -0.14 2.49
CA SER A 56 -14.00 -1.28 2.72
C SER A 56 -13.25 -2.62 2.89
N GLY A 57 -11.92 -2.62 2.97
CA GLY A 57 -11.09 -3.82 3.16
C GLY A 57 -10.77 -4.59 1.88
N ALA A 58 -10.81 -3.94 0.71
CA ALA A 58 -10.29 -4.51 -0.53
C ALA A 58 -8.76 -4.59 -0.52
N VAL A 59 -8.22 -5.48 -1.36
CA VAL A 59 -6.79 -5.47 -1.68
C VAL A 59 -6.64 -4.88 -3.08
N GLY A 60 -5.80 -3.86 -3.21
CA GLY A 60 -5.54 -3.12 -4.43
C GLY A 60 -4.16 -3.42 -5.01
N VAL A 61 -4.00 -3.14 -6.30
CA VAL A 61 -2.72 -3.06 -6.99
C VAL A 61 -2.63 -1.67 -7.59
N ILE A 62 -1.68 -0.88 -7.11
CA ILE A 62 -1.50 0.52 -7.50
C ILE A 62 -0.10 0.74 -8.08
N PRO A 63 0.07 1.68 -9.02
CA PRO A 63 1.41 2.10 -9.46
C PRO A 63 2.18 2.74 -8.30
N THR A 64 3.50 2.64 -8.36
CA THR A 64 4.42 3.49 -7.58
C THR A 64 5.56 3.94 -8.48
N ASP A 65 6.39 4.85 -7.97
CA ASP A 65 7.58 5.41 -8.62
C ASP A 65 8.65 4.38 -9.06
N THR A 66 8.51 3.12 -8.67
CA THR A 66 9.44 2.04 -9.00
C THR A 66 8.76 0.90 -9.73
N VAL A 67 7.81 0.25 -9.08
CA VAL A 67 7.04 -0.89 -9.60
C VAL A 67 5.62 -0.85 -9.03
N TYR A 68 4.72 -1.67 -9.55
CA TYR A 68 3.41 -1.82 -8.92
C TYR A 68 3.55 -2.42 -7.52
N SER A 69 2.65 -2.02 -6.62
CA SER A 69 2.60 -2.54 -5.27
C SER A 69 1.21 -3.08 -4.98
N ILE A 70 1.16 -4.23 -4.31
CA ILE A 70 -0.08 -4.73 -3.71
C ILE A 70 -0.29 -3.97 -2.41
N VAL A 71 -1.47 -3.40 -2.23
CA VAL A 71 -1.82 -2.53 -1.11
C VAL A 71 -3.11 -2.93 -0.43
N CYS A 72 -3.22 -2.60 0.84
CA CYS A 72 -4.47 -2.66 1.58
C CYS A 72 -4.50 -1.60 2.69
N ASP A 73 -5.69 -1.40 3.26
CA ASP A 73 -5.87 -0.57 4.44
C ASP A 73 -5.01 -1.07 5.62
N LEU A 74 -4.45 -0.12 6.37
CA LEU A 74 -3.65 -0.32 7.57
C LEU A 74 -4.50 -0.79 8.74
N SER A 75 -5.74 -0.30 8.86
CA SER A 75 -6.61 -0.61 9.99
C SER A 75 -7.28 -1.98 9.89
N ASN A 76 -7.39 -2.53 8.67
CA ASN A 76 -8.18 -3.73 8.39
C ASN A 76 -7.35 -5.02 8.40
N ASN A 77 -7.48 -5.80 9.48
CA ASN A 77 -6.75 -7.05 9.66
C ASN A 77 -7.06 -8.11 8.59
N ASP A 78 -8.30 -8.18 8.12
CA ASP A 78 -8.72 -9.18 7.12
C ASP A 78 -8.08 -8.90 5.76
N SER A 79 -7.93 -7.63 5.38
CA SER A 79 -7.26 -7.25 4.14
C SER A 79 -5.74 -7.49 4.23
N ILE A 80 -5.13 -7.29 5.39
CA ILE A 80 -3.71 -7.62 5.63
C ILE A 80 -3.45 -9.11 5.44
N GLU A 81 -4.29 -9.94 6.05
CA GLU A 81 -4.17 -11.39 5.93
C GLU A 81 -4.38 -11.84 4.47
N ARG A 82 -5.36 -11.25 3.78
CA ARG A 82 -5.61 -11.50 2.36
C ARG A 82 -4.41 -11.08 1.50
N LEU A 83 -3.82 -9.92 1.75
CA LEU A 83 -2.62 -9.45 1.06
C LEU A 83 -1.46 -10.44 1.23
N ARG A 84 -1.23 -10.94 2.45
CA ARG A 84 -0.21 -11.97 2.71
C ARG A 84 -0.47 -13.26 1.96
N ARG A 85 -1.73 -13.72 1.95
CA ARG A 85 -2.16 -14.91 1.21
C ARG A 85 -1.94 -14.75 -0.29
N ILE A 86 -2.39 -13.63 -0.87
CA ILE A 86 -2.18 -13.30 -2.29
C ILE A 86 -0.70 -13.32 -2.65
N LYS A 87 0.15 -12.70 -1.81
CA LYS A 87 1.58 -12.62 -2.10
C LYS A 87 2.34 -13.93 -1.82
N GLY A 88 1.68 -14.95 -1.27
CA GLY A 88 2.34 -16.17 -0.80
C GLY A 88 3.39 -15.91 0.28
N ILE A 89 3.24 -14.84 1.06
CA ILE A 89 4.19 -14.47 2.10
C ILE A 89 3.83 -15.21 3.39
N VAL A 90 4.73 -16.09 3.83
CA VAL A 90 4.69 -16.65 5.20
C VAL A 90 4.76 -15.49 6.20
N ASN A 91 4.11 -15.63 7.36
CA ASN A 91 4.07 -14.64 8.46
C ASN A 91 5.45 -14.15 8.98
N SER A 92 6.57 -14.51 8.35
CA SER A 92 7.93 -14.11 8.71
C SER A 92 8.48 -12.91 7.94
N LYS A 93 7.89 -12.47 6.80
CA LYS A 93 8.42 -11.29 6.08
C LYS A 93 7.72 -9.99 6.52
N PRO A 94 8.49 -8.92 6.78
CA PRO A 94 7.95 -7.61 7.13
C PRO A 94 7.20 -6.99 5.94
N LEU A 95 6.05 -6.40 6.24
CA LEU A 95 5.34 -5.52 5.31
C LEU A 95 5.89 -4.09 5.44
N SER A 96 5.66 -3.29 4.41
CA SER A 96 5.99 -1.86 4.42
C SER A 96 4.71 -1.02 4.48
N ILE A 97 4.86 0.27 4.80
CA ILE A 97 3.80 1.26 4.70
C ILE A 97 4.15 2.32 3.64
N LEU A 98 3.14 2.77 2.89
CA LEU A 98 3.18 3.91 1.98
C LEU A 98 2.60 5.11 2.72
N CYS A 99 3.47 6.05 3.03
CA CYS A 99 3.15 7.29 3.72
C CYS A 99 2.94 8.42 2.70
N ARG A 100 1.98 9.29 2.98
CA ARG A 100 1.70 10.49 2.16
C ARG A 100 2.70 11.61 2.46
N SER A 101 3.22 11.63 3.69
CA SER A 101 4.07 12.72 4.18
C SER A 101 5.01 12.27 5.30
N LEU A 102 5.99 13.11 5.62
CA LEU A 102 6.86 12.93 6.79
C LEU A 102 6.08 12.82 8.11
N ARG A 103 4.91 13.49 8.21
CA ARG A 103 4.05 13.40 9.40
C ARG A 103 3.59 11.96 9.63
N ASP A 104 3.13 11.27 8.59
CA ASP A 104 2.74 9.87 8.71
C ASP A 104 3.92 9.01 9.18
N ILE A 105 5.13 9.28 8.66
CA ILE A 105 6.35 8.56 9.09
C ILE A 105 6.57 8.75 10.59
N ASP A 106 6.48 9.97 11.10
CA ASP A 106 6.68 10.27 12.52
C ASP A 106 5.54 9.76 13.42
N THR A 107 4.32 9.57 12.88
CA THR A 107 3.20 8.97 13.61
C THR A 107 3.39 7.47 13.80
N TYR A 108 3.73 6.74 12.74
CA TYR A 108 3.80 5.28 12.76
C TYR A 108 5.20 4.72 13.09
N THR A 109 6.23 5.57 13.10
CA THR A 109 7.61 5.20 13.42
C THR A 109 8.26 6.21 14.36
N THR A 110 9.45 5.90 14.89
CA THR A 110 10.21 6.84 15.72
C THR A 110 10.86 7.98 14.92
N GLY A 111 10.56 8.09 13.62
CA GLY A 111 11.11 9.11 12.73
C GLY A 111 12.59 8.91 12.42
N PHE A 112 13.17 9.90 11.74
CA PHE A 112 14.59 9.93 11.40
C PHE A 112 15.40 10.64 12.50
N PRO A 113 16.58 10.12 12.87
CA PRO A 113 17.43 10.76 13.88
C PRO A 113 17.80 12.20 13.50
N LEU A 114 17.54 13.12 14.43
CA LEU A 114 18.07 14.48 14.40
C LEU A 114 19.50 14.44 14.94
N GLY A 115 20.45 15.03 14.23
CA GLY A 115 21.82 15.17 14.76
C GLY A 115 21.80 16.16 15.91
N THR A 116 21.69 15.68 17.15
CA THR A 116 21.54 16.54 18.35
C THR A 116 22.88 16.92 18.98
N ASN A 117 23.98 16.25 18.62
CA ASN A 117 25.30 16.45 19.20
C ASN A 117 26.34 16.87 18.15
N GLN A 118 27.38 17.60 18.57
CA GLN A 118 28.51 17.94 17.70
C GLN A 118 29.15 16.66 17.14
N GLY A 119 29.30 16.60 15.81
CA GLY A 119 29.89 15.46 15.10
C GLY A 119 28.90 14.38 14.64
N GLN A 120 27.60 14.46 14.99
CA GLN A 120 26.60 13.51 14.48
C GLN A 120 25.94 14.01 13.19
N ALA A 121 25.89 13.15 12.16
CA ALA A 121 25.23 13.47 10.90
C ALA A 121 23.72 13.64 11.10
N ASN A 122 23.16 14.75 10.59
CA ASN A 122 21.73 14.99 10.60
C ASN A 122 21.06 14.20 9.45
N ILE A 123 20.63 12.97 9.75
CA ILE A 123 20.01 12.06 8.78
C ILE A 123 18.71 12.65 8.25
N PHE A 124 17.88 13.24 9.11
CA PHE A 124 16.63 13.88 8.71
C PHE A 124 16.83 14.94 7.60
N ARG A 125 17.87 15.78 7.72
CA ARG A 125 18.19 16.79 6.70
C ARG A 125 18.58 16.18 5.35
N ALA A 126 19.28 15.05 5.36
CA ALA A 126 19.62 14.33 4.14
C ALA A 126 18.37 13.68 3.52
N VAL A 127 17.57 13.00 4.33
CA VAL A 127 16.34 12.32 3.90
C VAL A 127 15.32 13.30 3.33
N LYS A 128 15.13 14.47 3.96
CA LYS A 128 14.21 15.51 3.48
C LYS A 128 14.55 16.02 2.07
N ARG A 129 15.81 15.88 1.62
CA ARG A 129 16.23 16.30 0.27
C ARG A 129 15.94 15.26 -0.81
N ILE A 130 15.73 14.00 -0.43
CA ILE A 130 15.53 12.87 -1.36
C ILE A 130 14.11 12.29 -1.30
N LEU A 131 13.24 12.90 -0.49
CA LEU A 131 11.85 12.51 -0.34
C LEU A 131 10.92 13.60 -0.91
N PRO A 132 9.83 13.23 -1.61
CA PRO A 132 9.42 11.86 -2.00
C PRO A 132 10.37 11.22 -3.00
N GLY A 133 10.35 9.89 -3.10
CA GLY A 133 11.19 9.17 -4.05
C GLY A 133 11.33 7.66 -3.80
N PRO A 134 12.14 6.96 -4.63
CA PRO A 134 12.16 5.50 -4.77
C PRO A 134 12.88 4.77 -3.62
N TYR A 135 12.83 5.30 -2.41
CA TYR A 135 13.53 4.81 -1.24
C TYR A 135 12.62 4.01 -0.31
N THR A 136 13.21 3.15 0.51
CA THR A 136 12.51 2.46 1.59
C THR A 136 13.38 2.48 2.83
N PHE A 137 12.90 3.13 3.87
CA PHE A 137 13.62 3.28 5.12
C PHE A 137 13.11 2.23 6.10
N ILE A 138 14.02 1.52 6.76
CA ILE A 138 13.66 0.59 7.82
C ILE A 138 13.75 1.36 9.13
N LEU A 139 12.60 1.65 9.74
CA LEU A 139 12.50 2.47 10.94
C LEU A 139 11.87 1.70 12.10
N PRO A 140 12.23 1.98 13.36
CA PRO A 140 11.52 1.45 14.51
C PRO A 140 10.06 1.93 14.51
N ALA A 141 9.11 0.99 14.61
CA ALA A 141 7.69 1.26 14.62
C ALA A 141 7.20 1.73 16.00
N THR A 142 6.20 2.60 16.01
CA THR A 142 5.51 3.04 17.24
C THR A 142 4.42 2.03 17.65
N LYS A 143 3.61 2.40 18.65
CA LYS A 143 2.45 1.62 19.06
C LYS A 143 1.25 1.79 18.13
N GLU A 144 1.19 2.88 17.38
CA GLU A 144 0.13 3.17 16.40
C GLU A 144 0.10 2.16 15.26
N LEU A 145 1.25 1.58 14.91
CA LEU A 145 1.31 0.61 13.83
C LEU A 145 0.69 -0.75 14.26
N PRO A 146 -0.24 -1.33 13.47
CA PRO A 146 -0.86 -2.61 13.76
C PRO A 146 0.17 -3.71 14.04
N LYS A 147 -0.11 -4.54 15.04
CA LYS A 147 0.81 -5.61 15.46
C LYS A 147 1.10 -6.60 14.32
N GLN A 148 0.17 -6.75 13.40
CA GLN A 148 0.22 -7.61 12.23
C GLN A 148 1.29 -7.17 11.22
N CYS A 149 1.66 -5.89 11.19
CA CYS A 149 2.76 -5.38 10.35
C CYS A 149 4.14 -5.68 10.94
N ILE A 150 4.21 -6.01 12.23
CA ILE A 150 5.45 -6.07 13.01
C ILE A 150 5.74 -7.48 13.56
N LYS A 151 4.70 -8.31 13.70
CA LYS A 151 4.80 -9.69 14.21
C LYS A 151 5.43 -10.60 13.15
N HIS A 152 6.74 -10.46 12.99
CA HIS A 152 7.58 -11.27 12.11
C HIS A 152 8.73 -11.88 12.93
N GLY A 153 8.85 -13.21 12.92
CA GLY A 153 9.94 -13.94 13.59
C GLY A 153 9.58 -14.57 14.94
N SER A 154 10.12 -15.78 15.16
CA SER A 154 10.00 -16.59 16.37
C SER A 154 10.64 -15.92 17.59
N SER A 155 10.13 -16.28 18.77
CA SER A 155 10.69 -15.94 20.09
C SER A 155 12.14 -16.42 20.23
N THR A 156 13.12 -15.60 19.87
CA THR A 156 14.53 -15.86 20.24
C THR A 156 15.16 -14.61 20.81
N ARG A 157 15.27 -14.59 22.15
CA ARG A 157 16.14 -13.88 23.11
C ARG A 157 16.82 -12.52 22.84
N TYR A 158 16.89 -12.01 21.62
CA TYR A 158 17.31 -10.65 21.32
C TYR A 158 16.06 -9.84 21.02
N ALA A 159 15.85 -8.77 21.81
CA ALA A 159 14.64 -7.94 21.80
C ALA A 159 14.04 -7.78 20.39
N LYS A 160 12.78 -8.22 20.21
CA LYS A 160 11.95 -8.00 19.01
C LYS A 160 11.94 -6.50 18.68
N ARG A 161 12.93 -6.02 17.92
CA ARG A 161 12.94 -4.65 17.43
C ARG A 161 11.80 -4.56 16.42
N ARG A 162 10.71 -3.93 16.86
CA ARG A 162 9.53 -3.63 16.07
C ARG A 162 9.97 -2.68 14.96
N GLN A 163 10.33 -3.19 13.78
CA GLN A 163 10.75 -2.38 12.64
C GLN A 163 9.73 -2.52 11.51
N VAL A 164 9.61 -1.47 10.71
CA VAL A 164 8.73 -1.42 9.53
C VAL A 164 9.47 -0.74 8.38
N GLY A 165 9.23 -1.22 7.15
CA GLY A 165 9.66 -0.51 5.96
C GLY A 165 8.74 0.68 5.68
N VAL A 166 9.29 1.86 5.44
CA VAL A 166 8.53 3.09 5.18
C VAL A 166 8.91 3.63 3.82
N ARG A 167 7.90 3.97 3.03
CA ARG A 167 8.04 4.56 1.69
C ARG A 167 7.21 5.83 1.59
N MET A 168 7.74 6.84 0.92
CA MET A 168 6.99 8.05 0.54
C MET A 168 7.18 8.23 -0.98
N PRO A 169 6.32 7.57 -1.80
CA PRO A 169 6.53 7.43 -3.24
C PRO A 169 6.31 8.75 -3.97
N ASP A 170 7.03 8.99 -5.07
CA ASP A 170 6.86 10.17 -5.94
C ASP A 170 6.04 9.85 -7.20
N ASP A 171 4.94 9.10 -7.06
CA ASP A 171 4.03 8.75 -8.15
C ASP A 171 2.71 9.53 -8.00
N PRO A 172 2.26 10.30 -9.02
CA PRO A 172 1.08 11.15 -8.92
C PRO A 172 -0.20 10.38 -8.56
N ILE A 173 -0.37 9.17 -9.11
CA ILE A 173 -1.55 8.34 -8.87
C ILE A 173 -1.52 7.79 -7.45
N CYS A 174 -0.37 7.27 -7.01
CA CYS A 174 -0.17 6.78 -5.65
C CYS A 174 -0.41 7.89 -4.62
N GLN A 175 0.12 9.09 -4.89
CA GLN A 175 -0.11 10.28 -4.05
C GLN A 175 -1.58 10.67 -4.01
N ALA A 176 -2.28 10.68 -5.15
CA ALA A 176 -3.72 10.96 -5.20
C ALA A 176 -4.54 9.96 -4.36
N ILE A 177 -4.18 8.67 -4.38
CA ILE A 177 -4.83 7.67 -3.51
C ILE A 177 -4.53 7.96 -2.03
N LEU A 178 -3.27 8.17 -1.68
CA LEU A 178 -2.85 8.42 -0.29
C LEU A 178 -3.42 9.72 0.29
N GLN A 179 -3.64 10.74 -0.54
CA GLN A 179 -4.25 12.01 -0.13
C GLN A 179 -5.73 11.86 0.24
N ASN A 180 -6.44 10.93 -0.39
CA ASN A 180 -7.85 10.64 -0.11
C ASN A 180 -8.06 9.61 1.01
N LEU A 181 -6.97 9.11 1.62
CA LEU A 181 -7.00 8.18 2.75
C LEU A 181 -6.63 8.90 4.05
N GLU A 182 -7.23 8.48 5.16
CA GLU A 182 -6.89 9.03 6.48
C GLU A 182 -5.60 8.44 7.05
N GLU A 183 -5.21 7.25 6.61
CA GLU A 183 -4.05 6.50 7.08
C GLU A 183 -3.14 6.05 5.92
N PRO A 184 -1.86 5.74 6.21
CA PRO A 184 -0.97 5.09 5.26
C PRO A 184 -1.54 3.77 4.74
N LEU A 185 -1.09 3.35 3.56
CA LEU A 185 -1.39 2.01 3.06
C LEU A 185 -0.33 1.01 3.50
N ILE A 186 -0.76 -0.20 3.82
CA ILE A 186 0.17 -1.33 3.86
C ILE A 186 0.51 -1.71 2.44
N CYS A 187 1.79 -1.97 2.17
CA CYS A 187 2.25 -2.40 0.87
C CYS A 187 3.27 -3.53 0.93
N THR A 188 3.32 -4.28 -0.16
CA THR A 188 4.42 -5.17 -0.49
C THR A 188 4.77 -4.96 -1.95
N ARG A 189 6.07 -4.84 -2.24
CA ARG A 189 6.53 -4.65 -3.61
C ARG A 189 6.16 -5.89 -4.43
N ASP A 190 5.73 -5.63 -5.65
CA ASP A 190 5.61 -6.68 -6.64
C ASP A 190 6.58 -6.45 -7.80
N SER A 191 7.52 -7.38 -7.97
CA SER A 191 8.44 -7.37 -9.11
C SER A 191 7.81 -7.96 -10.37
N ILE A 192 6.59 -8.50 -10.26
CA ILE A 192 5.88 -9.16 -11.35
C ILE A 192 5.15 -8.11 -12.20
N SER A 193 5.14 -8.31 -13.52
CA SER A 193 4.45 -7.42 -14.46
C SER A 193 2.96 -7.30 -14.09
N SER A 194 2.37 -6.11 -14.25
CA SER A 194 0.97 -5.83 -13.88
C SER A 194 -0.03 -6.86 -14.46
N LEU A 195 0.27 -7.43 -15.64
CA LEU A 195 -0.51 -8.51 -16.27
C LEU A 195 -0.45 -9.83 -15.49
N MET A 196 0.71 -10.22 -14.97
CA MET A 196 0.88 -11.44 -14.19
C MET A 196 0.37 -11.29 -12.76
N VAL A 197 0.46 -10.09 -12.14
CA VAL A 197 -0.15 -9.82 -10.83
C VAL A 197 -1.68 -9.98 -10.92
N VAL A 198 -2.28 -9.45 -11.99
CA VAL A 198 -3.71 -9.63 -12.27
C VAL A 198 -4.06 -11.09 -12.53
N LEU A 199 -3.21 -11.85 -13.24
CA LEU A 199 -3.40 -13.29 -13.45
C LEU A 199 -3.30 -14.07 -12.14
N GLU A 200 -2.30 -13.80 -11.29
CA GLU A 200 -2.12 -14.45 -9.99
C GLU A 200 -3.27 -14.12 -9.03
N LEU A 201 -3.75 -12.88 -9.04
CA LEU A 201 -4.94 -12.45 -8.31
C LEU A 201 -6.19 -13.19 -8.79
N LEU A 202 -6.38 -13.32 -10.11
CA LEU A 202 -7.48 -14.08 -10.71
C LEU A 202 -7.38 -15.58 -10.37
N ILE A 203 -6.19 -16.18 -10.46
CA ILE A 203 -5.95 -17.60 -10.13
C ILE A 203 -6.23 -17.87 -8.65
N HIS A 204 -5.78 -16.99 -7.74
CA HIS A 204 -6.07 -17.13 -6.30
C HIS A 204 -7.55 -16.91 -5.98
N LEU A 205 -8.25 -16.02 -6.70
CA LEU A 205 -9.69 -15.83 -6.53
C LEU A 205 -10.49 -17.05 -7.00
N LEU A 206 -10.13 -17.65 -8.13
CA LEU A 206 -10.76 -18.85 -8.68
C LEU A 206 -10.51 -20.12 -7.85
N SER A 207 -9.43 -20.14 -7.05
CA SER A 207 -9.13 -21.24 -6.11
C SER A 207 -9.67 -21.02 -4.70
N LEU A 208 -10.27 -19.84 -4.42
CA LEU A 208 -10.91 -19.47 -3.15
C LEU A 208 -12.46 -19.42 -3.24
N THR A 209 -13.02 -19.89 -4.35
CA THR A 209 -14.45 -20.21 -4.59
C THR A 209 -14.60 -21.71 -4.72
#